data_AF-A0A0F9S712-F1
#
_entry.id   AF-A0A0F9S712-F1
#
_cell.length_a   1.000
_cell.length_b   1.000
_cell.length_c   1.000
_cell.angle_alpha   90.00
_cell.angle_beta   90.00
_cell.angle_gamma   90.00
#
_symmetry.space_group_name_H-M   'P 1'
#
loop_
_entity.id
_entity.type
_entity.pdbx_description
1 polymer ?
#
loop_
_entity_poly.entity_id
_entity_poly.type
_entity_poly.pdbx_seq_one_letter_code
_entity_poly.pdbx_strand_id
1 'polypeptide(L)'
;MHDIEYNFVRFYEFMSQIVDYDNKELEKLSLFARNLRPMLRETVTDEDDVSLDNIVLSHYRLSKIRQQDLKLAEASSDYKLEPGDELCTAKPKDKKEELLSQIIIRLNELFITDELTDKDLVNYAYTIRDKISENHLVMKQIANNTPEQAMLGDFPKALIEAIMDSSDAHQNQMMQLLSDPARVDNFKRIVFDLLLAK
;
A
#
# COMPACT_ATOMS: atom_id res chain seq x y z
N MET A 1 -13.22 -2.49 -40.10
CA MET A 1 -14.67 -2.73 -40.24
C MET A 1 -15.47 -2.31 -38.99
N HIS A 2 -14.82 -1.86 -37.90
CA HIS A 2 -15.51 -1.42 -36.68
C HIS A 2 -16.00 0.04 -36.73
N ASP A 3 -15.37 0.89 -37.56
CA ASP A 3 -15.61 2.36 -37.55
C ASP A 3 -16.74 2.84 -38.47
N ILE A 4 -17.17 2.06 -39.46
CA ILE A 4 -18.16 2.49 -40.46
C ILE A 4 -19.59 2.36 -39.90
N GLU A 5 -19.88 1.30 -39.14
CA GLU A 5 -21.19 1.06 -38.56
C GLU A 5 -21.50 1.99 -37.37
N TYR A 6 -20.46 2.35 -36.58
CA TYR A 6 -20.58 3.28 -35.47
C TYR A 6 -21.00 4.69 -35.92
N ASN A 7 -20.46 5.14 -37.06
CA ASN A 7 -20.81 6.43 -37.64
C ASN A 7 -22.24 6.43 -38.19
N PHE A 8 -22.70 5.36 -38.84
CA PHE A 8 -24.04 5.30 -39.42
C PHE A 8 -25.16 5.42 -38.38
N VAL A 9 -25.11 4.64 -37.29
CA VAL A 9 -26.18 4.62 -36.27
C VAL A 9 -26.29 5.98 -35.56
N ARG A 10 -25.17 6.56 -35.13
CA ARG A 10 -25.18 7.86 -34.44
C ARG A 10 -25.59 9.02 -35.37
N PHE A 11 -25.16 8.97 -36.63
CA PHE A 11 -25.54 9.98 -37.61
C PHE A 11 -27.04 9.93 -37.94
N TYR A 12 -27.60 8.73 -38.15
CA TYR A 12 -29.03 8.58 -38.40
C TYR A 12 -29.89 8.98 -37.20
N GLU A 13 -29.54 8.57 -35.98
CA GLU A 13 -30.25 8.99 -34.75
C GLU A 13 -30.22 10.50 -34.52
N PHE A 14 -29.17 11.19 -34.97
CA PHE A 14 -29.09 12.64 -34.89
C PHE A 14 -29.92 13.32 -35.98
N MET A 15 -29.81 12.88 -37.23
CA MET A 15 -30.51 13.49 -38.35
C MET A 15 -32.02 13.29 -38.29
N SER A 16 -32.50 12.15 -37.77
CA SER A 16 -33.93 11.86 -37.63
C SER A 16 -34.66 12.76 -36.61
N GLN A 17 -33.91 13.46 -35.75
CA GLN A 17 -34.49 14.47 -34.84
C GLN A 17 -34.79 15.79 -35.54
N ILE A 18 -34.16 16.03 -36.70
CA ILE A 18 -34.21 17.30 -37.42
C ILE A 18 -35.03 17.17 -38.71
N VAL A 19 -34.96 16.00 -39.37
CA VAL A 19 -35.62 15.73 -40.64
C VAL A 19 -36.40 14.42 -40.54
N ASP A 20 -37.70 14.47 -40.88
CA ASP A 20 -38.52 13.27 -41.02
C ASP A 20 -38.28 12.65 -42.40
N TYR A 21 -37.72 11.44 -42.41
CA TYR A 21 -37.32 10.73 -43.62
C TYR A 21 -38.44 9.85 -44.20
N ASP A 22 -39.56 9.65 -43.49
CA ASP A 22 -40.72 8.80 -43.84
C ASP A 22 -40.34 7.47 -44.53
N ASN A 23 -39.21 6.89 -44.11
CA ASN A 23 -38.63 5.69 -44.73
C ASN A 23 -38.35 4.62 -43.68
N LYS A 24 -39.26 3.66 -43.63
CA LYS A 24 -39.25 2.54 -42.67
C LYS A 24 -38.06 1.61 -42.83
N GLU A 25 -37.44 1.54 -44.01
CA GLU A 25 -36.30 0.65 -44.23
C GLU A 25 -35.02 1.20 -43.59
N LEU A 26 -34.85 2.53 -43.58
CA LEU A 26 -33.73 3.19 -42.89
C LEU A 26 -33.82 3.02 -41.37
N GLU A 27 -35.02 3.15 -40.80
CA GLU A 27 -35.27 2.99 -39.37
C GLU A 27 -35.05 1.54 -38.91
N LYS A 28 -35.49 0.56 -39.72
CA LYS A 28 -35.20 -0.86 -39.45
C LYS A 28 -33.71 -1.15 -39.48
N LEU A 29 -32.96 -0.56 -40.43
CA LEU A 29 -31.53 -0.76 -40.56
C LEU A 29 -30.77 -0.17 -39.37
N SER A 30 -31.13 1.03 -38.90
CA SER A 30 -30.51 1.64 -37.72
C SER A 30 -30.77 0.83 -36.45
N LEU A 31 -31.99 0.32 -36.28
CA LEU A 31 -32.35 -0.57 -35.17
C LEU A 31 -31.61 -1.91 -35.22
N PHE A 32 -31.49 -2.51 -36.41
CA PHE A 32 -30.75 -3.75 -36.61
C PHE A 32 -29.27 -3.58 -36.26
N ALA A 33 -28.60 -2.55 -36.82
CA ALA A 33 -27.19 -2.28 -36.54
C ALA A 33 -26.92 -1.99 -35.05
N ARG A 34 -27.85 -1.29 -34.38
CA ARG A 34 -27.76 -1.02 -32.93
C ARG A 34 -27.76 -2.30 -32.10
N ASN A 35 -28.59 -3.28 -32.46
CA ASN A 35 -28.70 -4.56 -31.75
C ASN A 35 -27.64 -5.58 -32.16
N LEU A 36 -27.10 -5.47 -33.38
CA LEU A 36 -25.99 -6.30 -33.85
C LEU A 36 -24.67 -5.94 -33.17
N ARG A 37 -24.46 -4.65 -32.85
CA ARG A 37 -23.26 -4.13 -32.19
C ARG A 37 -22.79 -4.92 -30.95
N PRO A 38 -23.64 -5.21 -29.94
CA PRO A 38 -23.21 -5.99 -28.77
C PRO A 38 -22.86 -7.45 -29.11
N MET A 39 -23.40 -8.00 -30.20
CA MET A 39 -23.14 -9.38 -30.64
C MET A 39 -21.83 -9.50 -31.43
N LEU A 40 -21.36 -8.41 -32.06
CA LEU A 40 -20.08 -8.31 -32.77
C LEU A 40 -18.92 -7.90 -31.86
N ARG A 41 -19.15 -7.73 -30.55
CA ARG A 41 -18.07 -7.72 -29.57
C ARG A 41 -17.58 -9.16 -29.45
N GLU A 42 -16.70 -9.54 -30.37
CA GLU A 42 -15.86 -10.71 -30.19
C GLU A 42 -15.20 -10.58 -28.81
N THR A 43 -15.34 -11.63 -28.02
CA THR A 43 -14.41 -11.91 -26.93
C THR A 43 -13.03 -11.74 -27.53
N VAL A 44 -12.35 -10.67 -27.14
CA VAL A 44 -10.92 -10.55 -27.33
C VAL A 44 -10.32 -11.62 -26.42
N THR A 45 -10.35 -12.87 -26.91
CA THR A 45 -9.34 -13.84 -26.58
C THR A 45 -8.11 -13.29 -27.30
N ASP A 46 -7.37 -12.41 -26.64
CA ASP A 46 -6.00 -12.15 -27.03
C ASP A 46 -5.26 -13.46 -26.77
N GLU A 47 -5.30 -14.36 -27.75
CA GLU A 47 -4.16 -15.21 -28.10
C GLU A 47 -3.05 -14.32 -28.68
N ASP A 48 -2.65 -13.31 -27.93
CA ASP A 48 -1.30 -12.78 -28.02
C ASP A 48 -0.52 -13.54 -26.95
N ASP A 49 0.53 -14.24 -27.39
CA ASP A 49 1.50 -14.93 -26.54
C ASP A 49 2.19 -13.90 -25.63
N VAL A 50 1.51 -13.51 -24.56
CA VAL A 50 2.08 -12.73 -23.48
C VAL A 50 3.02 -13.68 -22.76
N SER A 51 4.32 -13.58 -23.04
CA SER A 51 5.34 -14.27 -22.24
C SER A 51 5.17 -13.85 -20.78
N LEU A 52 4.61 -14.77 -19.98
CA LEU A 52 4.45 -14.66 -18.53
C LEU A 52 5.76 -14.98 -17.78
N ASP A 53 6.88 -15.16 -18.48
CA ASP A 53 8.19 -15.46 -17.86
C ASP A 53 8.63 -14.37 -16.88
N ASN A 54 8.18 -13.12 -17.09
CA ASN A 54 8.43 -12.00 -16.18
C ASN A 54 7.41 -11.89 -15.02
N ILE A 55 6.33 -12.68 -15.05
CA ILE A 55 5.33 -12.81 -13.98
C ILE A 55 5.51 -14.18 -13.29
N VAL A 56 6.68 -14.80 -13.44
CA VAL A 56 7.08 -15.84 -12.48
C VAL A 56 7.31 -15.13 -11.16
N LEU A 57 6.49 -15.50 -10.19
CA LEU A 57 6.59 -15.13 -8.79
C LEU A 57 7.91 -15.74 -8.24
N SER A 58 9.04 -15.12 -8.58
CA SER A 58 10.39 -15.67 -8.39
C SER A 58 10.77 -15.74 -6.92
N HIS A 59 10.12 -14.94 -6.06
CA HIS A 59 10.37 -14.88 -4.64
C HIS A 59 9.04 -14.76 -3.89
N TYR A 60 8.38 -15.89 -3.62
CA TYR A 60 7.43 -15.97 -2.52
C TYR A 60 8.20 -16.33 -1.25
N ARG A 61 8.34 -15.39 -0.31
CA ARG A 61 8.86 -15.72 1.02
C ARG A 61 7.71 -15.71 2.01
N LEU A 62 7.33 -16.91 2.44
CA LEU A 62 6.37 -17.11 3.53
C LEU A 62 7.05 -16.79 4.86
N SER A 63 6.78 -15.61 5.41
CA SER A 63 7.15 -15.27 6.78
C SER A 63 6.04 -15.75 7.73
N LYS A 64 6.39 -16.58 8.70
CA LYS A 64 5.42 -17.19 9.63
C LYS A 64 4.93 -16.15 10.64
N ILE A 65 3.79 -15.51 10.34
CA ILE A 65 3.18 -14.46 11.18
C ILE A 65 2.77 -15.00 12.56
N ARG A 66 2.32 -16.27 12.65
CA ARG A 66 1.92 -16.91 13.91
C ARG A 66 2.06 -18.43 13.83
N GLN A 67 2.68 -19.07 14.82
CA GLN A 67 2.61 -20.51 15.03
C GLN A 67 1.68 -20.81 16.20
N GLN A 68 0.50 -21.37 15.93
CA GLN A 68 -0.33 -21.98 16.97
C GLN A 68 -0.13 -23.49 16.93
N ASP A 69 0.27 -24.04 18.07
CA ASP A 69 0.42 -25.48 18.25
C ASP A 69 -0.94 -26.04 18.69
N LEU A 70 -1.78 -26.41 17.72
CA LEU A 70 -3.05 -27.06 17.99
C LEU A 70 -2.78 -28.51 18.36
N LYS A 71 -2.59 -28.78 19.65
CA LYS A 71 -2.49 -30.13 20.16
C LYS A 71 -3.87 -30.80 20.05
N LEU A 72 -4.03 -31.70 19.08
CA LEU A 72 -5.12 -32.68 19.13
C LEU A 72 -4.79 -33.68 20.24
N ALA A 73 -5.31 -33.43 21.44
CA ALA A 73 -5.40 -34.46 22.47
C ALA A 73 -6.66 -35.28 22.17
N GLU A 74 -6.49 -36.48 21.60
CA GLU A 74 -7.56 -37.46 21.55
C GLU A 74 -8.07 -37.75 22.97
N ALA A 75 -9.39 -37.65 23.13
CA ALA A 75 -10.18 -38.16 24.25
C ALA A 75 -10.07 -37.44 25.61
N SER A 76 -10.58 -36.20 25.70
CA SER A 76 -11.23 -35.74 26.94
C SER A 76 -12.60 -35.13 26.63
N SER A 77 -13.60 -35.53 27.40
CA SER A 77 -15.03 -35.19 27.21
C SER A 77 -15.38 -33.72 27.47
N ASP A 78 -14.40 -32.86 27.74
CA ASP A 78 -14.59 -31.44 28.06
C ASP A 78 -14.03 -30.48 27.00
N TYR A 79 -13.56 -30.97 25.84
CA TYR A 79 -13.15 -30.08 24.74
C TYR A 79 -14.36 -29.62 23.91
N LYS A 80 -15.13 -28.68 24.46
CA LYS A 80 -15.99 -27.83 23.65
C LYS A 80 -15.10 -26.95 22.77
N LEU A 81 -15.33 -26.97 21.46
CA LEU A 81 -14.87 -25.90 20.59
C LEU A 81 -15.46 -24.60 21.14
N GLU A 82 -14.62 -23.69 21.62
CA GLU A 82 -15.03 -22.31 21.88
C GLU A 82 -15.66 -21.80 20.57
N PRO A 83 -16.94 -21.40 20.57
CA PRO A 83 -17.51 -20.72 19.42
C PRO A 83 -16.61 -19.52 19.11
N GLY A 84 -16.23 -19.32 17.86
CA GLY A 84 -15.44 -18.15 17.47
C GLY A 84 -16.21 -16.87 17.80
N ASP A 85 -15.96 -16.29 18.96
CA ASP A 85 -16.58 -15.06 19.46
C ASP A 85 -16.03 -13.81 18.73
N GLU A 86 -15.29 -14.00 17.64
CA GLU A 86 -14.69 -12.93 16.82
C GLU A 86 -15.55 -12.53 15.63
N LEU A 87 -16.71 -13.15 15.42
CA LEU A 87 -17.73 -12.62 14.53
C LEU A 87 -18.45 -11.46 15.24
N CYS A 88 -17.96 -10.23 14.99
CA CYS A 88 -18.52 -8.94 15.41
C CYS A 88 -18.00 -8.29 16.71
N THR A 89 -16.80 -8.63 17.21
CA THR A 89 -16.17 -7.93 18.36
C THR A 89 -15.25 -6.78 17.95
N ALA A 90 -15.46 -6.16 16.79
CA ALA A 90 -14.70 -5.00 16.34
C ALA A 90 -14.89 -3.82 17.32
N LYS A 91 -14.08 -3.79 18.37
CA LYS A 91 -13.93 -2.63 19.24
C LYS A 91 -13.44 -1.49 18.35
N PRO A 92 -14.01 -0.29 18.45
CA PRO A 92 -13.45 0.87 17.77
C PRO A 92 -12.00 1.01 18.24
N LYS A 93 -11.05 0.74 17.35
CA LYS A 93 -9.63 0.97 17.61
C LYS A 93 -9.44 2.46 17.83
N ASP A 94 -8.51 2.82 18.72
CA ASP A 94 -8.11 4.22 18.86
C ASP A 94 -7.60 4.72 17.49
N LYS A 95 -7.97 5.93 17.10
CA LYS A 95 -7.51 6.56 15.85
C LYS A 95 -5.98 6.52 15.71
N LYS A 96 -5.26 6.59 16.83
CA LYS A 96 -3.79 6.46 16.85
C LYS A 96 -3.33 5.05 16.49
N GLU A 97 -3.99 4.02 17.03
CA GLU A 97 -3.68 2.63 16.72
C GLU A 97 -3.99 2.30 15.26
N GLU A 98 -5.07 2.87 14.72
CA GLU A 98 -5.43 2.71 13.31
C GLU A 98 -4.39 3.35 12.38
N LEU A 99 -3.97 4.59 12.67
CA LEU A 99 -2.89 5.26 11.93
C LEU A 99 -1.58 4.47 11.98
N LEU A 100 -1.17 3.99 13.15
CA LEU A 100 0.03 3.17 13.30
C LEU A 100 -0.08 1.86 12.53
N SER A 101 -1.24 1.22 12.55
CA SER A 101 -1.49 0.00 11.78
C SER A 101 -1.34 0.24 10.28
N GLN A 102 -1.87 1.36 9.76
CA GLN A 102 -1.72 1.73 8.36
C GLN A 102 -0.26 2.02 7.98
N ILE A 103 0.49 2.67 8.87
CA ILE A 103 1.92 2.94 8.67
C ILE A 103 2.70 1.62 8.61
N ILE A 104 2.46 0.70 9.53
CA ILE A 104 3.13 -0.61 9.56
C ILE A 104 2.86 -1.39 8.26
N ILE A 105 1.61 -1.42 7.79
CA ILE A 105 1.27 -2.10 6.52
C ILE A 105 2.09 -1.52 5.37
N ARG A 106 2.14 -0.19 5.23
CA ARG A 106 2.91 0.47 4.17
C ARG A 106 4.41 0.22 4.30
N LEU A 107 4.95 0.19 5.52
CA LEU A 107 6.37 -0.11 5.74
C LEU A 107 6.70 -1.56 5.38
N ASN A 108 5.82 -2.51 5.73
CA ASN A 108 6.00 -3.92 5.42
C ASN A 108 5.92 -4.22 3.90
N GLU A 109 5.21 -3.39 3.13
CA GLU A 109 5.22 -3.46 1.66
C GLU A 109 6.52 -2.92 1.04
N LEU A 110 7.21 -2.00 1.73
CA LEU A 110 8.42 -1.34 1.23
C LEU A 110 9.71 -2.10 1.56
N PHE A 111 9.78 -2.74 2.73
CA PHE A 111 10.98 -3.40 3.23
C PHE A 111 10.91 -4.92 3.15
N ILE A 112 12.05 -5.56 2.92
CA ILE A 112 12.20 -7.01 3.13
C ILE A 112 12.30 -7.23 4.65
N THR A 113 11.26 -7.77 5.26
CA THR A 113 11.07 -7.81 6.73
C THR A 113 11.73 -9.00 7.43
N ASP A 114 12.53 -9.79 6.71
CA ASP A 114 13.06 -11.06 7.23
C ASP A 114 14.00 -10.92 8.43
N GLU A 115 14.65 -9.77 8.55
CA GLU A 115 15.57 -9.42 9.64
C GLU A 115 15.12 -8.17 10.42
N LEU A 116 13.89 -7.69 10.16
CA LEU A 116 13.37 -6.44 10.73
C LEU A 116 12.01 -6.68 11.39
N THR A 117 11.85 -6.25 12.63
CA THR A 117 10.55 -6.24 13.30
C THR A 117 9.74 -5.01 12.90
N ASP A 118 8.41 -5.07 13.06
CA ASP A 118 7.54 -3.89 12.86
C ASP A 118 8.02 -2.68 13.68
N LYS A 119 8.56 -2.93 14.89
CA LYS A 119 9.11 -1.87 15.74
C LYS A 119 10.38 -1.27 15.16
N ASP A 120 11.25 -2.06 14.54
CA ASP A 120 12.46 -1.56 13.89
C ASP A 120 12.09 -0.62 12.74
N LEU A 121 11.10 -1.01 11.93
CA LEU A 121 10.60 -0.21 10.81
C LEU A 121 9.96 1.10 11.28
N VAL A 122 9.07 1.03 12.28
CA VAL A 122 8.38 2.20 12.82
C VAL A 122 9.36 3.15 13.49
N ASN A 123 10.28 2.64 14.31
CA ASN A 123 11.31 3.46 14.96
C ASN A 123 12.21 4.12 13.92
N TYR A 124 12.64 3.38 12.89
CA TYR A 124 13.44 3.93 11.80
C TYR A 124 12.72 5.05 11.06
N ALA A 125 11.45 4.85 10.69
CA ALA A 125 10.65 5.88 10.03
C ALA A 125 10.53 7.15 10.89
N TYR A 126 10.37 7.02 12.21
CA TYR A 126 10.35 8.16 13.12
C TYR A 126 11.72 8.83 13.25
N THR A 127 12.81 8.08 13.30
CA THR A 127 14.17 8.64 13.30
C THR A 127 14.41 9.50 12.05
N ILE A 128 14.05 9.00 10.87
CA ILE A 128 14.19 9.75 9.61
C ILE A 128 13.27 10.98 9.60
N ARG A 129 12.02 10.85 10.04
CA ARG A 129 11.10 11.98 10.19
C ARG A 129 11.70 13.08 11.06
N ASP A 130 12.26 12.70 12.21
CA ASP A 130 12.81 13.63 13.18
C ASP A 130 14.07 14.31 12.63
N LYS A 131 14.91 13.57 11.90
CA LYS A 131 16.05 14.14 11.17
C LYS A 131 15.63 15.14 10.12
N ILE A 132 14.60 14.86 9.31
CA ILE A 132 14.05 15.82 8.35
C ILE A 132 13.50 17.06 9.06
N SER A 133 12.91 16.90 10.25
CA SER A 133 12.35 18.02 11.01
C SER A 133 13.39 19.05 11.47
N GLU A 134 14.66 18.66 11.55
CA GLU A 134 15.80 19.55 11.79
C GLU A 134 16.07 20.48 10.58
N ASN A 135 15.60 20.12 9.38
CA ASN A 135 15.76 20.94 8.17
C ASN A 135 14.70 22.06 8.10
N HIS A 136 15.08 23.25 8.57
CA HIS A 136 14.19 24.42 8.60
C HIS A 136 13.62 24.81 7.23
N LEU A 137 14.36 24.61 6.15
CA LEU A 137 13.91 24.99 4.81
C LEU A 137 12.76 24.08 4.37
N VAL A 138 12.92 22.77 4.54
CA VAL A 138 11.88 21.78 4.24
C VAL A 138 10.67 21.98 5.13
N MET A 139 10.86 22.22 6.42
CA MET A 139 9.75 22.48 7.33
C MET A 139 8.98 23.76 6.96
N LYS A 140 9.67 24.79 6.48
CA LYS A 140 9.03 25.99 5.94
C LYS A 140 8.26 25.68 4.66
N GLN A 141 8.76 24.82 3.78
CA GLN A 141 8.03 24.40 2.57
C GLN A 141 6.77 23.62 2.92
N ILE A 142 6.86 22.67 3.85
CA ILE A 142 5.71 21.89 4.34
C ILE A 142 4.64 22.80 4.96
N ALA A 143 5.05 23.80 5.74
CA ALA A 143 4.11 24.70 6.42
C ALA A 143 3.37 25.67 5.48
N ASN A 144 3.94 26.00 4.32
CA ASN A 144 3.46 27.08 3.46
C ASN A 144 2.94 26.63 2.08
N ASN A 145 3.06 25.35 1.72
CA ASN A 145 2.65 24.84 0.41
C ASN A 145 1.72 23.63 0.55
N THR A 146 1.08 23.21 -0.54
CA THR A 146 0.33 21.95 -0.54
C THR A 146 1.29 20.76 -0.38
N PRO A 147 0.83 19.59 0.11
CA PRO A 147 1.67 18.41 0.25
C PRO A 147 2.36 18.02 -1.06
N GLU A 148 1.65 18.11 -2.19
CA GLU A 148 2.19 17.77 -3.52
C GLU A 148 3.31 18.73 -3.92
N GLN A 149 3.15 20.02 -3.64
CA GLN A 149 4.17 21.03 -3.91
C GLN A 149 5.39 20.85 -3.02
N ALA A 150 5.20 20.56 -1.73
CA ALA A 150 6.29 20.30 -0.80
C ALA A 150 7.09 19.05 -1.20
N MET A 151 6.41 18.00 -1.67
CA MET A 151 7.04 16.78 -2.18
C MET A 151 7.85 16.99 -3.46
N LEU A 152 7.53 18.01 -4.27
CA LEU A 152 8.30 18.38 -5.47
C LEU A 152 9.43 19.39 -5.18
N GLY A 153 9.45 19.96 -3.97
CA GLY A 153 10.46 20.92 -3.53
C GLY A 153 11.73 20.25 -3.03
N ASP A 154 12.27 20.73 -1.91
CA ASP A 154 13.53 20.22 -1.34
C ASP A 154 13.34 18.96 -0.49
N PHE A 155 12.09 18.51 -0.27
CA PHE A 155 11.79 17.34 0.55
C PHE A 155 12.48 16.05 0.07
N PRO A 156 12.48 15.67 -1.22
CA PRO A 156 13.13 14.43 -1.67
C PRO A 156 14.63 14.43 -1.41
N LYS A 157 15.29 15.57 -1.59
CA LYS A 157 16.72 15.72 -1.32
C LYS A 157 17.00 15.60 0.18
N ALA A 158 16.24 16.30 1.01
CA ALA A 158 16.39 16.24 2.46
C ALA A 158 16.09 14.86 3.04
N LEU A 159 15.18 14.09 2.43
CA LEU A 159 14.94 12.70 2.81
C LEU A 159 16.19 11.84 2.60
N ILE A 160 16.86 11.96 1.45
CA ILE A 160 18.09 11.21 1.16
C ILE A 160 19.21 11.61 2.12
N GLU A 161 19.39 12.92 2.35
CA GLU A 161 20.37 13.44 3.31
C GLU A 161 20.07 12.93 4.73
N ALA A 162 18.81 12.97 5.17
CA ALA A 162 18.41 12.47 6.49
C ALA A 162 18.66 10.97 6.66
N ILE A 163 18.47 10.16 5.61
CA ILE A 163 18.80 8.72 5.62
C ILE A 163 20.30 8.51 5.85
N MET A 164 21.15 9.24 5.12
CA MET A 164 22.61 9.14 5.27
C MET A 164 23.06 9.63 6.65
N ASP A 165 22.63 10.82 7.06
CA ASP A 165 23.00 11.43 8.33
C ASP A 165 22.53 10.60 9.53
N SER A 166 21.34 10.00 9.45
CA SER A 166 20.83 9.09 10.47
C SER A 166 21.69 7.83 10.58
N SER A 167 22.13 7.26 9.45
CA SER A 167 23.02 6.10 9.43
C SER A 167 24.37 6.44 10.07
N ASP A 168 24.98 7.55 9.69
CA ASP A 168 26.26 8.01 10.25
C ASP A 168 26.15 8.29 11.76
N ALA A 169 25.05 8.90 12.19
CA ALA A 169 24.79 9.13 13.60
C ALA A 169 24.66 7.82 14.39
N HIS A 170 23.92 6.84 13.87
CA HIS A 170 23.78 5.53 14.51
C HIS A 170 25.11 4.77 14.58
N GLN A 171 25.89 4.77 13.50
CA GLN A 171 27.22 4.15 13.50
C GLN A 171 28.15 4.82 14.52
N ASN A 172 28.13 6.15 14.59
CA ASN A 172 28.93 6.90 15.56
C ASN A 172 28.50 6.60 17.00
N GLN A 173 27.20 6.60 17.30
CA GLN A 173 26.65 6.24 18.61
C GLN A 173 27.06 4.81 19.01
N MET A 174 26.93 3.84 18.10
CA MET A 174 27.34 2.46 18.34
C MET A 174 28.83 2.37 18.68
N MET A 175 29.70 2.99 17.88
CA MET A 175 31.14 3.00 18.14
C MET A 175 31.47 3.63 19.49
N GLN A 176 30.85 4.76 19.79
CA GLN A 176 31.03 5.48 21.05
C GLN A 176 30.61 4.64 22.27
N LEU A 177 29.51 3.89 22.18
CA LEU A 177 29.07 2.99 23.24
C LEU A 177 30.03 1.81 23.40
N LEU A 178 30.36 1.11 22.30
CA LEU A 178 31.17 -0.11 22.37
C LEU A 178 32.64 0.13 22.73
N SER A 179 33.15 1.36 22.56
CA SER A 179 34.54 1.71 22.85
C SER A 179 34.81 2.06 24.32
N ASP A 180 33.78 2.31 25.14
CA ASP A 180 33.91 2.76 26.52
C ASP A 180 32.95 2.00 27.45
N PRO A 181 33.44 1.04 28.27
CA PRO A 181 32.60 0.27 29.20
C PRO A 181 31.80 1.13 30.19
N ALA A 182 32.37 2.25 30.65
CA ALA A 182 31.66 3.14 31.56
C ALA A 182 30.45 3.80 30.89
N ARG A 183 30.56 4.09 29.58
CA ARG A 183 29.46 4.62 28.79
C ARG A 183 28.35 3.60 28.58
N VAL A 184 28.70 2.34 28.32
CA VAL A 184 27.72 1.24 28.25
C VAL A 184 26.96 1.10 29.57
N ASP A 185 27.67 1.14 30.71
CA ASP A 185 27.03 1.00 32.02
C ASP A 185 26.06 2.14 32.34
N ASN A 186 26.39 3.36 31.94
CA ASN A 186 25.47 4.50 32.06
C ASN A 186 24.27 4.36 31.11
N PHE A 187 24.52 3.98 29.86
CA PHE A 187 23.45 3.80 28.86
C PHE A 187 22.47 2.68 29.26
N LYS A 188 22.99 1.57 29.82
CA LYS A 188 22.17 0.47 30.37
C LYS A 188 21.16 0.96 31.41
N ARG A 189 21.56 1.89 32.30
CA ARG A 189 20.66 2.47 33.31
C ARG A 189 19.54 3.27 32.66
N ILE A 190 19.88 4.12 31.69
CA ILE A 190 18.89 4.91 30.94
C ILE A 190 17.86 4.00 30.27
N VAL A 191 18.31 2.96 29.57
CA VAL A 191 17.41 1.99 28.91
C VAL A 191 16.54 1.26 29.93
N PHE A 192 17.11 0.86 31.07
CA PHE A 192 16.37 0.20 32.14
C PHE A 192 15.28 1.10 32.73
N ASP A 193 15.59 2.37 32.99
CA ASP A 193 14.62 3.34 33.51
C ASP A 193 13.48 3.59 32.52
N LEU A 194 13.77 3.66 31.21
CA LEU A 194 12.76 3.79 30.16
C LEU A 194 11.82 2.57 30.09
N LEU A 195 12.31 1.37 30.38
CA LEU A 195 11.47 0.16 30.43
C LEU A 195 10.56 0.14 31.66
N LEU A 196 10.92 0.83 32.74
CA LEU A 196 10.12 0.93 33.95
C LEU A 196 9.10 2.09 33.90
N ALA A 197 9.37 3.12 33.13
CA ALA A 197 8.45 4.22 32.87
C ALA A 197 7.26 3.73 32.02
N LYS A 198 6.17 3.30 32.68
CA LYS A 198 4.87 3.02 32.05
C LYS A 198 4.07 4.29 31.83
#